data_AF-A0A8T4T8Z6-F1
#
_entry.id   AF-A0A8T4T8Z6-F1
#
_cell.length_a   1.000
_cell.length_b   1.000
_cell.length_c   1.000
_cell.angle_alpha   90.00
_cell.angle_beta   90.00
_cell.angle_gamma   90.00
#
_symmetry.space_group_name_H-M   'P 1'
#
loop_
_entity.id
_entity.type
_entity.pdbx_description
1 polymer ?
#
loop_
_entity_poly.entity_id
_entity_poly.type
_entity_poly.pdbx_seq_one_letter_code
_entity_poly.pdbx_strand_id
1 'polypeptide(L)'
;MPQEKNASRLPIDRVEIMRSQGLSDKQIIDNLQKENYSNQEINDALEQTAISYSINQKPFEEPIDFPAPPSPSTPTISQPQFNRPNFPQQFQAPQPSFFDQSPRFNIDRIEEIAESIVNEKWSELTREFGDLNTWKDKVTTEILSIKQEIVRTQERFDNLQKAMFGKVNEYNESVISVSTEMKALEKVLERIINPLTTNIKELNKITEEIKKQRK
;
A
#
# COMPACT_ATOMS: atom_id res chain seq x y z
N MET A 1 -5.80 -8.53 -27.89
CA MET A 1 -6.70 -9.11 -26.88
C MET A 1 -5.92 -9.24 -25.58
N PRO A 2 -6.30 -8.51 -24.52
CA PRO A 2 -5.73 -8.67 -23.19
C PRO A 2 -6.42 -9.86 -22.49
N GLN A 3 -5.65 -10.83 -21.99
CA GLN A 3 -6.18 -11.87 -21.11
C GLN A 3 -5.77 -11.53 -19.67
N GLU A 4 -6.70 -10.81 -19.05
CA GLU A 4 -7.14 -10.89 -17.66
C GLU A 4 -6.24 -11.63 -16.65
N LYS A 5 -5.73 -10.83 -15.71
CA LYS A 5 -5.50 -11.22 -14.31
C LYS A 5 -6.72 -12.00 -13.78
N ASN A 6 -6.60 -13.31 -13.68
CA ASN A 6 -7.37 -14.14 -12.73
C ASN A 6 -6.36 -14.59 -11.66
N ALA A 7 -6.20 -13.85 -10.58
CA ALA A 7 -6.92 -14.07 -9.31
C ALA A 7 -6.38 -15.27 -8.52
N SER A 8 -5.33 -15.03 -7.73
CA SER A 8 -5.13 -15.48 -6.33
C SER A 8 -5.60 -16.88 -5.86
N ARG A 9 -5.55 -17.95 -6.67
CA ARG A 9 -5.99 -19.29 -6.20
C ARG A 9 -5.12 -20.50 -6.58
N LEU A 10 -3.94 -20.34 -7.18
CA LEU A 10 -3.31 -21.47 -7.88
C LEU A 10 -2.10 -22.18 -7.23
N PRO A 11 -1.43 -21.70 -6.16
CA PRO A 11 -0.43 -22.53 -5.47
C PRO A 11 -1.03 -23.34 -4.31
N ILE A 12 -1.99 -22.79 -3.56
CA ILE A 12 -2.57 -23.42 -2.35
C ILE A 12 -3.34 -24.70 -2.69
N ASP A 13 -4.28 -24.62 -3.63
CA ASP A 13 -5.10 -25.77 -4.06
C ASP A 13 -4.21 -26.91 -4.62
N ARG A 14 -3.08 -26.55 -5.25
CA ARG A 14 -2.14 -27.51 -5.83
C ARG A 14 -1.31 -28.22 -4.76
N VAL A 15 -0.83 -27.47 -3.77
CA VAL A 15 -0.15 -28.02 -2.58
C VAL A 15 -1.08 -28.98 -1.83
N GLU A 16 -2.36 -28.62 -1.66
CA GLU A 16 -3.34 -29.46 -0.97
C GLU A 16 -3.56 -30.79 -1.71
N ILE A 17 -3.72 -30.75 -3.04
CA ILE A 17 -3.86 -31.96 -3.87
C ILE A 17 -2.61 -32.84 -3.76
N MET A 18 -1.41 -32.28 -3.93
CA MET A 18 -0.17 -33.08 -3.89
C MET A 18 0.09 -33.67 -2.49
N ARG A 19 -0.24 -32.93 -1.44
CA ARG A 19 -0.14 -33.43 -0.06
C ARG A 19 -1.17 -34.54 0.20
N SER A 20 -2.38 -34.42 -0.32
CA SER A 20 -3.41 -35.48 -0.23
C SER A 20 -3.01 -36.77 -0.97
N GLN A 21 -2.14 -36.65 -1.98
CA GLN A 21 -1.52 -37.78 -2.69
C GLN A 21 -0.32 -38.40 -1.96
N GLY A 22 0.04 -37.88 -0.78
CA GLY A 22 1.14 -38.39 0.05
C GLY A 22 2.54 -37.94 -0.36
N LEU A 23 2.66 -36.91 -1.20
CA LEU A 23 3.96 -36.34 -1.57
C LEU A 23 4.56 -35.56 -0.39
N SER A 24 5.88 -35.66 -0.22
CA SER A 24 6.61 -34.85 0.76
C SER A 24 6.74 -33.40 0.31
N ASP A 25 6.86 -32.47 1.25
CA ASP A 25 6.97 -31.04 0.94
C ASP A 25 8.13 -30.73 -0.01
N LYS A 26 9.25 -31.45 0.10
CA LYS A 26 10.38 -31.34 -0.85
C LYS A 26 9.98 -31.70 -2.28
N GLN A 27 9.20 -32.78 -2.45
CA GLN A 27 8.72 -33.18 -3.77
C GLN A 27 7.65 -32.24 -4.32
N ILE A 28 6.86 -31.61 -3.43
CA ILE A 28 5.86 -30.61 -3.81
C ILE A 28 6.57 -29.34 -4.33
N ILE A 29 7.61 -28.87 -3.62
CA ILE A 29 8.44 -27.74 -4.06
C ILE A 29 9.02 -28.01 -5.45
N ASP A 30 9.64 -29.18 -5.65
CA ASP A 30 10.24 -29.56 -6.94
C ASP A 30 9.21 -29.62 -8.08
N ASN A 31 7.95 -29.98 -7.81
CA ASN A 31 6.89 -29.99 -8.82
C ASN A 31 6.35 -28.59 -9.11
N LEU A 32 6.15 -27.77 -8.09
CA LEU A 32 5.64 -26.40 -8.26
C LEU A 32 6.67 -25.49 -8.93
N GLN A 33 7.96 -25.69 -8.66
CA GLN A 33 9.03 -24.98 -9.37
C GLN A 33 9.05 -25.34 -10.86
N LYS A 34 8.77 -26.60 -11.23
CA LYS A 34 8.61 -27.01 -12.64
C LYS A 34 7.37 -26.39 -13.29
N GLU A 35 6.33 -26.13 -12.50
CA GLU A 35 5.12 -25.43 -12.94
C GLU A 35 5.30 -23.89 -12.99
N ASN A 36 6.53 -23.37 -12.81
CA ASN A 36 6.92 -21.95 -12.85
C ASN A 36 6.36 -21.07 -11.72
N TYR A 37 6.01 -21.66 -10.57
CA TYR A 37 5.67 -20.87 -9.38
C TYR A 37 6.91 -20.29 -8.71
N SER A 38 6.80 -19.08 -8.15
CA SER A 38 7.91 -18.45 -7.42
C SER A 38 8.13 -19.09 -6.06
N ASN A 39 9.36 -19.04 -5.54
CA ASN A 39 9.69 -19.58 -4.22
C ASN A 39 8.88 -18.94 -3.08
N GLN A 40 8.51 -17.67 -3.21
CA GLN A 40 7.66 -16.99 -2.22
C GLN A 40 6.23 -17.54 -2.26
N GLU A 41 5.64 -17.71 -3.44
CA GLU A 41 4.29 -18.27 -3.59
C GLU A 41 4.20 -19.73 -3.13
N ILE A 42 5.27 -20.51 -3.33
CA ILE A 42 5.37 -21.90 -2.89
C ILE A 42 5.44 -21.97 -1.37
N ASN A 43 6.29 -21.16 -0.74
CA ASN A 43 6.45 -21.15 0.71
C ASN A 43 5.18 -20.65 1.41
N ASP A 44 4.59 -19.56 0.91
CA ASP A 44 3.35 -19.00 1.45
C ASP A 44 2.20 -20.04 1.39
N ALA A 45 2.10 -20.80 0.29
CA ALA A 45 1.09 -21.84 0.14
C ALA A 45 1.35 -23.08 1.01
N LEU A 46 2.61 -23.48 1.19
CA LEU A 46 2.98 -24.60 2.07
C LEU A 46 2.66 -24.29 3.54
N GLU A 47 2.95 -23.06 3.98
CA GLU A 47 2.63 -22.59 5.33
C GLU A 47 1.13 -22.48 5.55
N GLN A 48 0.40 -21.90 4.58
CA GLN A 48 -1.04 -21.73 4.67
C GLN A 48 -1.81 -23.06 4.69
N THR A 49 -1.39 -24.03 3.86
CA THR A 49 -1.99 -25.37 3.86
C THR A 49 -1.64 -26.20 5.08
N ALA A 50 -0.45 -26.00 5.68
CA ALA A 50 -0.08 -26.67 6.93
C ALA A 50 -1.04 -26.26 8.06
N ILE A 51 -1.35 -24.96 8.14
CA ILE A 51 -2.28 -24.39 9.13
C ILE A 51 -3.72 -24.87 8.86
N SER A 52 -4.19 -24.85 7.61
CA SER A 52 -5.54 -25.30 7.26
C SER A 52 -5.76 -26.80 7.51
N TYR A 53 -4.75 -27.65 7.27
CA TYR A 53 -4.82 -29.08 7.58
C TYR A 53 -4.93 -29.33 9.09
N SER A 54 -4.26 -28.51 9.92
CA SER A 54 -4.38 -28.55 11.39
C SER A 54 -5.75 -28.08 11.90
N ILE A 55 -6.50 -27.28 11.13
CA ILE A 55 -7.81 -26.72 11.53
C ILE A 55 -8.98 -27.59 11.03
N ASN A 56 -8.80 -28.35 9.94
CA ASN A 56 -9.88 -29.15 9.33
C ASN A 56 -10.02 -30.58 9.92
N GLN A 57 -9.17 -30.96 10.88
CA GLN A 57 -9.42 -32.09 11.78
C GLN A 57 -10.20 -31.59 13.00
N LYS A 58 -11.51 -31.84 13.03
CA LYS A 58 -12.40 -31.51 14.16
C LYS A 58 -11.97 -32.18 15.48
N PRO A 59 -12.45 -31.69 16.64
CA PRO A 59 -11.68 -31.56 17.88
C PRO A 59 -11.55 -32.91 18.59
N PHE A 60 -10.31 -33.25 18.95
CA PHE A 60 -10.06 -34.19 20.02
C PHE A 60 -9.49 -33.37 21.18
N GLU A 61 -10.31 -33.23 22.22
CA GLU A 61 -9.86 -32.81 23.54
C GLU A 61 -8.80 -33.79 24.03
N GLU A 62 -7.55 -33.34 24.16
CA GLU A 62 -6.64 -33.82 25.19
C GLU A 62 -5.55 -32.76 25.44
N PRO A 63 -5.26 -32.40 26.71
CA PRO A 63 -4.38 -31.28 27.03
C PRO A 63 -2.92 -31.74 26.89
N ILE A 64 -2.20 -31.21 25.90
CA ILE A 64 -0.75 -31.37 25.82
C ILE A 64 -0.07 -30.00 25.97
N ASP A 65 0.79 -29.98 26.96
CA ASP A 65 1.59 -28.91 27.53
C ASP A 65 2.38 -28.13 26.45
N PHE A 66 2.31 -26.80 26.49
CA PHE A 66 3.09 -25.91 25.63
C PHE A 66 4.51 -25.74 26.20
N PRO A 67 5.58 -26.11 25.49
CA PRO A 67 6.85 -25.42 25.70
C PRO A 67 6.78 -24.05 25.02
N ALA A 68 6.87 -22.99 25.82
CA ALA A 68 6.94 -21.61 25.37
C ALA A 68 8.16 -21.37 24.44
N PRO A 69 8.06 -20.45 23.46
CA PRO A 69 9.19 -20.10 22.60
C PRO A 69 10.29 -19.39 23.40
N PRO A 70 11.58 -19.74 23.22
CA PRO A 70 12.67 -19.04 23.90
C PRO A 70 12.83 -17.62 23.35
N SER A 71 12.91 -16.66 24.27
CA SER A 71 13.20 -15.25 24.02
C SER A 71 14.65 -15.05 23.55
N PRO A 72 14.96 -13.98 22.78
CA PRO A 72 16.31 -13.73 22.28
C PRO A 72 17.19 -13.08 23.36
N SER A 73 18.33 -13.70 23.65
CA SER A 73 19.38 -13.17 24.53
C SER A 73 20.66 -12.87 23.74
N THR A 74 21.16 -11.66 23.96
CA THR A 74 22.38 -10.97 23.51
C THR A 74 23.71 -11.71 23.82
N PRO A 75 24.87 -11.24 23.30
CA PRO A 75 26.04 -12.08 23.00
C PRO A 75 26.93 -12.35 24.23
N THR A 76 27.48 -13.57 24.31
CA THR A 76 28.39 -13.99 25.37
C THR A 76 29.83 -14.09 24.87
N ILE A 77 30.69 -13.43 25.64
CA ILE A 77 32.15 -13.34 25.55
C ILE A 77 32.83 -14.70 25.87
N SER A 78 33.99 -14.89 25.26
CA SER A 78 34.95 -15.99 25.36
C SER A 78 35.33 -16.44 26.78
N GLN A 79 35.69 -17.73 26.94
CA GLN A 79 36.87 -18.22 27.69
C GLN A 79 37.02 -19.77 27.58
N PRO A 80 38.22 -20.34 27.87
CA PRO A 80 38.70 -21.57 27.24
C PRO A 80 38.63 -22.85 28.10
N GLN A 81 38.65 -23.97 27.37
CA GLN A 81 39.07 -25.35 27.67
C GLN A 81 39.52 -25.69 29.10
N PHE A 82 38.91 -26.75 29.65
CA PHE A 82 39.52 -27.55 30.71
C PHE A 82 39.47 -29.06 30.42
N ASN A 83 40.62 -29.65 30.73
CA ASN A 83 41.13 -30.99 30.46
C ASN A 83 40.42 -32.09 31.27
N ARG A 84 40.18 -33.28 30.69
CA ARG A 84 39.98 -34.52 31.46
C ARG A 84 40.56 -35.77 30.78
N PRO A 85 40.96 -36.78 31.59
CA PRO A 85 42.09 -37.66 31.31
C PRO A 85 41.72 -39.06 30.81
N ASN A 86 42.75 -39.68 30.27
CA ASN A 86 42.86 -41.02 29.69
C ASN A 86 42.66 -42.15 30.72
N PHE A 87 42.00 -43.25 30.33
CA PHE A 87 42.16 -44.59 30.92
C PHE A 87 42.10 -45.68 29.80
N PRO A 88 42.79 -46.83 29.95
CA PRO A 88 43.25 -47.67 28.84
C PRO A 88 42.48 -49.00 28.64
N GLN A 89 42.61 -49.53 27.40
CA GLN A 89 42.61 -50.95 26.92
C GLN A 89 41.60 -51.96 27.53
N GLN A 90 40.92 -52.85 26.81
CA GLN A 90 41.31 -53.68 25.67
C GLN A 90 40.05 -54.52 25.28
N PHE A 91 39.83 -54.80 23.99
CA PHE A 91 39.56 -56.13 23.39
C PHE A 91 38.89 -55.98 22.02
N GLN A 92 39.53 -56.62 21.04
CA GLN A 92 39.18 -56.69 19.63
C GLN A 92 38.00 -57.64 19.38
N ALA A 93 37.07 -57.21 18.55
CA ALA A 93 36.29 -58.07 17.66
C ALA A 93 36.19 -57.35 16.31
N PRO A 94 36.55 -57.97 15.18
CA PRO A 94 36.38 -57.36 13.86
C PRO A 94 34.89 -57.38 13.50
N GLN A 95 34.22 -56.24 13.56
CA GLN A 95 32.95 -56.07 12.87
C GLN A 95 33.22 -55.69 11.40
N PRO A 96 32.50 -56.29 10.44
CA PRO A 96 32.61 -55.92 9.05
C PRO A 96 32.18 -54.46 8.88
N SER A 97 33.10 -53.65 8.38
CA SER A 97 32.82 -52.30 7.89
C SER A 97 31.83 -52.42 6.73
N PHE A 98 30.56 -52.16 7.02
CA PHE A 98 29.67 -51.60 6.01
C PHE A 98 30.22 -50.21 5.72
N PHE A 99 31.04 -50.12 4.67
CA PHE A 99 31.43 -48.85 4.09
C PHE A 99 30.16 -48.09 3.74
N ASP A 100 29.85 -47.13 4.61
CA ASP A 100 29.10 -45.94 4.31
C ASP A 100 29.74 -45.27 3.08
N GLN A 101 29.25 -45.64 1.91
CA GLN A 101 29.45 -44.90 0.67
C GLN A 101 28.53 -43.68 0.72
N SER A 102 28.90 -42.72 1.57
CA SER A 102 28.35 -41.38 1.51
C SER A 102 29.17 -40.53 0.53
N PRO A 103 28.50 -39.67 -0.26
CA PRO A 103 28.91 -39.35 -1.62
C PRO A 103 29.86 -38.16 -1.68
N ARG A 104 31.17 -38.42 -1.66
CA ARG A 104 32.17 -37.38 -1.90
C ARG A 104 32.13 -36.82 -3.33
N PHE A 105 31.60 -37.57 -4.30
CA PHE A 105 31.41 -37.10 -5.68
C PHE A 105 30.26 -36.11 -5.87
N ASN A 106 29.32 -36.01 -4.92
CA ASN A 106 28.21 -35.06 -5.01
C ASN A 106 28.56 -33.71 -4.40
N ILE A 107 29.46 -33.65 -3.41
CA ILE A 107 29.85 -32.38 -2.80
C ILE A 107 30.65 -31.55 -3.79
N ASP A 108 31.63 -32.12 -4.50
CA ASP A 108 32.43 -31.38 -5.49
C ASP A 108 31.58 -30.84 -6.66
N ARG A 109 30.57 -31.59 -7.12
CA ARG A 109 29.64 -31.14 -8.16
C ARG A 109 28.61 -30.15 -7.64
N ILE A 110 28.13 -30.31 -6.41
CA ILE A 110 27.24 -29.34 -5.77
C ILE A 110 28.01 -28.07 -5.46
N GLU A 111 29.29 -28.13 -5.14
CA GLU A 111 30.19 -26.99 -4.92
C GLU A 111 30.48 -26.26 -6.23
N GLU A 112 30.80 -26.97 -7.32
CA GLU A 112 30.95 -26.37 -8.65
C GLU A 112 29.66 -25.69 -9.14
N ILE A 113 28.51 -26.36 -8.97
CA ILE A 113 27.18 -25.81 -9.33
C ILE A 113 26.80 -24.65 -8.39
N ALA A 114 27.10 -24.75 -7.11
CA ALA A 114 26.86 -23.68 -6.15
C ALA A 114 27.74 -22.48 -6.44
N GLU A 115 29.03 -22.65 -6.70
CA GLU A 115 29.95 -21.57 -7.07
C GLU A 115 29.53 -20.92 -8.39
N SER A 116 29.14 -21.71 -9.40
CA SER A 116 28.69 -21.15 -10.68
C SER A 116 27.38 -20.38 -10.55
N ILE A 117 26.40 -20.92 -9.83
CA ILE A 117 25.10 -20.26 -9.60
C ILE A 117 25.27 -19.03 -8.70
N VAL A 118 26.08 -19.12 -7.65
CA VAL A 118 26.36 -18.02 -6.72
C VAL A 118 27.06 -16.89 -7.47
N ASN A 119 28.08 -17.18 -8.29
CA ASN A 119 28.80 -16.14 -9.01
C ASN A 119 27.97 -15.55 -10.15
N GLU A 120 27.17 -16.36 -10.84
CA GLU A 120 26.19 -15.89 -11.84
C GLU A 120 25.15 -14.97 -11.19
N LYS A 121 24.58 -15.36 -10.05
CA LYS A 121 23.59 -14.56 -9.31
C LYS A 121 24.20 -13.32 -8.66
N TRP A 122 25.42 -13.37 -8.14
CA TRP A 122 26.12 -12.19 -7.62
C TRP A 122 26.51 -11.22 -8.73
N SER A 123 26.90 -11.72 -9.90
CA SER A 123 27.19 -10.88 -11.06
C SER A 123 25.92 -10.25 -11.65
N GLU A 124 24.81 -10.97 -11.69
CA GLU A 124 23.49 -10.47 -12.12
C GLU A 124 22.99 -9.38 -11.16
N LEU A 125 23.06 -9.65 -9.85
CA LEU A 125 22.68 -8.73 -8.78
C LEU A 125 23.57 -7.47 -8.76
N THR A 126 24.89 -7.60 -8.92
CA THR A 126 25.81 -6.44 -8.99
C THR A 126 25.56 -5.59 -10.24
N ARG A 127 25.11 -6.22 -11.33
CA ARG A 127 24.74 -5.51 -12.57
C ARG A 127 23.44 -4.71 -12.40
N GLU A 128 22.51 -5.18 -11.57
CA GLU A 128 21.32 -4.43 -11.15
C GLU A 128 21.66 -3.29 -10.16
N PHE A 129 22.64 -3.49 -9.27
CA PHE A 129 23.11 -2.46 -8.32
C PHE A 129 24.09 -1.43 -8.92
N GLY A 130 24.62 -1.67 -10.12
CA GLY A 130 25.48 -0.71 -10.83
C GLY A 130 24.78 0.61 -11.14
N ASP A 131 23.45 0.65 -11.11
CA ASP A 131 22.64 1.83 -11.40
C ASP A 131 22.35 2.69 -10.15
N LEU A 132 22.93 2.42 -8.98
CA LEU A 132 22.67 3.19 -7.75
C LEU A 132 23.07 4.67 -7.85
N ASN A 133 24.18 4.96 -8.53
CA ASN A 133 24.58 6.35 -8.77
C ASN A 133 23.63 7.03 -9.75
N THR A 134 23.23 6.35 -10.82
CA THR A 134 22.23 6.86 -11.77
C THR A 134 20.87 7.05 -11.10
N TRP A 135 20.47 6.14 -10.21
CA TRP A 135 19.24 6.24 -9.45
C TRP A 135 19.29 7.43 -8.50
N LYS A 136 20.40 7.61 -7.79
CA LYS A 136 20.63 8.80 -6.96
C LYS A 136 20.55 10.08 -7.78
N ASP A 137 21.16 10.12 -8.97
CA ASP A 137 21.13 11.29 -9.84
C ASP A 137 19.72 11.57 -10.38
N LYS A 138 18.98 10.52 -10.78
CA LYS A 138 17.57 10.60 -11.19
C LYS A 138 16.70 11.15 -10.07
N VAL A 139 16.77 10.56 -8.87
CA VAL A 139 16.01 10.99 -7.69
C VAL A 139 16.37 12.41 -7.29
N THR A 140 17.65 12.77 -7.31
CA THR A 140 18.10 14.14 -7.01
C THR A 140 17.50 15.14 -8.01
N THR A 141 17.50 14.78 -9.29
CA THR A 141 16.92 15.60 -10.36
C THR A 141 15.41 15.74 -10.20
N GLU A 142 14.70 14.65 -9.90
CA GLU A 142 13.26 14.66 -9.65
C GLU A 142 12.92 15.52 -8.42
N ILE A 143 13.67 15.38 -7.32
CA ILE A 143 13.49 16.22 -6.11
C ILE A 143 13.70 17.70 -6.43
N LEU A 144 14.72 18.03 -7.23
CA LEU A 144 14.96 19.41 -7.65
C LEU A 144 13.82 19.95 -8.52
N SER A 145 13.29 19.13 -9.43
CA SER A 145 12.13 19.48 -10.25
C SER A 145 10.89 19.71 -9.39
N ILE A 146 10.60 18.81 -8.45
CA ILE A 146 9.48 18.93 -7.49
C ILE A 146 9.62 20.21 -6.67
N LYS A 147 10.83 20.51 -6.16
CA LYS A 147 11.08 21.76 -5.43
C LYS A 147 10.77 22.98 -6.28
N GLN A 148 11.16 22.97 -7.56
CA GLN A 148 10.88 24.07 -8.47
C GLN A 148 9.38 24.19 -8.77
N GLU A 149 8.67 23.07 -8.93
CA GLU A 149 7.22 23.06 -9.11
C GLU A 149 6.46 23.58 -7.88
N ILE A 150 6.94 23.26 -6.67
CA ILE A 150 6.37 23.80 -5.42
C ILE A 150 6.54 25.32 -5.38
N VAL A 151 7.73 25.85 -5.71
CA VAL A 151 7.97 27.30 -5.77
C VAL A 151 7.05 27.96 -6.80
N ARG A 152 6.94 27.39 -8.01
CA ARG A 152 6.03 27.90 -9.05
C ARG A 152 4.55 27.83 -8.60
N THR A 153 4.18 26.79 -7.86
CA THR A 153 2.82 26.63 -7.33
C THR A 153 2.53 27.69 -6.26
N GLN A 154 3.50 27.97 -5.38
CA GLN A 154 3.41 29.06 -4.41
C GLN A 154 3.25 30.42 -5.11
N GLU A 155 4.06 30.72 -6.13
CA GLU A 155 3.94 31.96 -6.90
C GLU A 155 2.57 32.08 -7.59
N ARG A 156 2.06 30.99 -8.17
CA ARG A 156 0.70 30.95 -8.76
C ARG A 156 -0.37 31.19 -7.71
N PHE A 157 -0.22 30.62 -6.51
CA PHE A 157 -1.14 30.81 -5.40
C PHE A 157 -1.14 32.27 -4.91
N ASP A 158 0.04 32.88 -4.75
CA ASP A 158 0.17 34.29 -4.34
C ASP A 158 -0.49 35.22 -5.38
N ASN A 159 -0.29 34.94 -6.67
CA ASN A 159 -0.94 35.69 -7.74
C ASN A 159 -2.46 35.49 -7.75
N LEU A 160 -2.94 34.26 -7.52
CA LEU A 160 -4.36 33.98 -7.38
C LEU A 160 -4.96 34.71 -6.19
N GLN A 161 -4.29 34.72 -5.04
CA GLN A 161 -4.74 35.42 -3.84
C GLN A 161 -4.85 36.93 -4.08
N LYS A 162 -3.86 37.53 -4.76
CA LYS A 162 -3.92 38.94 -5.17
C LYS A 162 -5.08 39.22 -6.12
N ALA A 163 -5.27 38.38 -7.14
CA ALA A 163 -6.37 38.50 -8.09
C ALA A 163 -7.75 38.33 -7.41
N MET A 164 -7.87 37.38 -6.48
CA MET A 164 -9.06 37.16 -5.67
C MET A 164 -9.37 38.38 -4.81
N PHE A 165 -8.40 38.93 -4.08
CA PHE A 165 -8.60 40.15 -3.29
C PHE A 165 -9.02 41.33 -4.16
N GLY A 166 -8.41 41.50 -5.33
CA GLY A 166 -8.84 42.50 -6.31
C GLY A 166 -10.30 42.29 -6.72
N LYS A 167 -10.67 41.05 -7.06
CA LYS A 167 -12.03 40.74 -7.52
C LYS A 167 -13.09 40.90 -6.43
N VAL A 168 -12.76 40.54 -5.18
CA VAL A 168 -13.64 40.74 -4.02
C VAL A 168 -13.82 42.22 -3.72
N ASN A 169 -12.76 43.03 -3.84
CA ASN A 169 -12.87 44.48 -3.68
C ASN A 169 -13.73 45.12 -4.78
N GLU A 170 -13.49 44.79 -6.06
CA GLU A 170 -14.34 45.22 -7.18
C GLU A 170 -15.81 44.81 -6.97
N TYR A 171 -16.03 43.60 -6.48
CA TYR A 171 -17.37 43.11 -6.18
C TYR A 171 -18.03 43.91 -5.05
N ASN A 172 -17.30 44.21 -3.97
CA ASN A 172 -17.79 45.04 -2.88
C ASN A 172 -18.17 46.45 -3.37
N GLU A 173 -17.33 47.09 -4.18
CA GLU A 173 -17.64 48.38 -4.80
C GLU A 173 -18.88 48.30 -5.70
N SER A 174 -19.00 47.25 -6.52
CA SER A 174 -20.16 47.03 -7.37
C SER A 174 -21.45 46.87 -6.56
N VAL A 175 -21.42 46.12 -5.47
CA VAL A 175 -22.57 45.94 -4.56
C VAL A 175 -22.96 47.26 -3.88
N ILE A 176 -21.99 48.09 -3.51
CA ILE A 176 -22.26 49.43 -2.96
C ILE A 176 -22.91 50.33 -4.01
N SER A 177 -22.44 50.30 -5.26
CA SER A 177 -23.05 51.03 -6.38
C SER A 177 -24.50 50.60 -6.59
N VAL A 178 -24.74 49.28 -6.70
CA VAL A 178 -26.09 48.72 -6.86
C VAL A 178 -26.98 49.11 -5.67
N SER A 179 -26.46 49.10 -4.44
CA SER A 179 -27.22 49.55 -3.26
C SER A 179 -27.61 51.03 -3.34
N THR A 180 -26.75 51.86 -3.94
CA THR A 180 -27.02 53.29 -4.14
C THR A 180 -28.06 53.50 -5.23
N GLU A 181 -27.95 52.79 -6.34
CA GLU A 181 -28.94 52.78 -7.42
C GLU A 181 -30.30 52.26 -6.92
N MET A 182 -30.30 51.20 -6.11
CA MET A 182 -31.50 50.64 -5.48
C MET A 182 -32.19 51.68 -4.59
N LYS A 183 -31.44 52.44 -3.78
CA LYS A 183 -31.98 53.56 -2.99
C LYS A 183 -32.54 54.68 -3.87
N ALA A 184 -31.93 54.95 -5.02
CA ALA A 184 -32.46 55.92 -5.96
C ALA A 184 -33.77 55.43 -6.58
N LEU A 185 -33.84 54.15 -6.96
CA LEU A 185 -35.04 53.50 -7.46
C LEU A 185 -36.16 53.49 -6.40
N GLU A 186 -35.83 53.22 -5.13
CA GLU A 186 -36.76 53.32 -4.01
C GLU A 186 -37.37 54.73 -3.92
N LYS A 187 -36.55 55.78 -3.98
CA LYS A 187 -37.05 57.18 -3.98
C LYS A 187 -37.90 57.50 -5.20
N VAL A 188 -37.55 56.97 -6.37
CA VAL A 188 -38.37 57.14 -7.59
C VAL A 188 -39.70 56.44 -7.42
N LEU A 189 -39.70 55.22 -6.86
CA LEU A 189 -40.90 54.47 -6.57
C LEU A 189 -41.79 55.21 -5.57
N GLU A 190 -41.24 55.74 -4.48
CA GLU A 190 -41.97 56.60 -3.54
C GLU A 190 -42.61 57.81 -4.23
N ARG A 191 -41.87 58.48 -5.11
CA ARG A 191 -42.36 59.62 -5.89
C ARG A 191 -43.47 59.25 -6.87
N ILE A 192 -43.57 57.99 -7.30
CA ILE A 192 -44.62 57.50 -8.19
C ILE A 192 -45.83 56.97 -7.39
N ILE A 193 -45.59 56.16 -6.35
CA ILE A 193 -46.65 55.53 -5.54
C ILE A 193 -47.48 56.58 -4.80
N ASN A 194 -46.84 57.61 -4.24
CA ASN A 194 -47.53 58.64 -3.48
C ASN A 194 -48.60 59.39 -4.30
N PRO A 195 -48.29 60.01 -5.45
CA PRO A 195 -49.29 60.67 -6.28
C PRO A 195 -50.30 59.70 -6.87
N LEU A 196 -49.92 58.48 -7.26
CA LEU A 196 -50.90 57.47 -7.71
C LEU A 196 -51.92 57.17 -6.61
N THR A 197 -51.47 56.95 -5.38
CA THR A 197 -52.35 56.68 -4.23
C THR A 197 -53.27 57.87 -3.94
N THR A 198 -52.74 59.11 -3.98
CA THR A 198 -53.54 60.33 -3.81
C THR A 198 -54.57 60.49 -4.93
N ASN A 199 -54.15 60.33 -6.18
CA ASN A 199 -55.04 60.44 -7.34
C ASN A 199 -56.15 59.38 -7.30
N ILE A 200 -55.85 58.14 -6.92
CA ILE A 200 -56.85 57.08 -6.73
C ILE A 200 -57.85 57.46 -5.62
N LYS A 201 -57.38 58.03 -4.51
CA LYS A 201 -58.26 58.51 -3.42
C LYS A 201 -59.16 59.66 -3.88
N GLU A 202 -58.63 60.60 -4.67
CA GLU A 202 -59.41 61.71 -5.25
C GLU A 202 -60.45 61.21 -6.26
N LEU A 203 -60.09 60.28 -7.15
CA LEU A 203 -61.03 59.65 -8.08
C LEU A 203 -62.17 58.92 -7.35
N ASN A 204 -61.86 58.20 -6.27
CA ASN A 204 -62.86 57.55 -5.44
C ASN A 204 -63.82 58.57 -4.80
N LYS A 205 -63.29 59.70 -4.27
CA LYS A 205 -64.13 60.79 -3.75
C LYS A 205 -65.05 61.38 -4.82
N ILE A 206 -64.51 61.70 -6.01
CA ILE A 206 -65.29 62.26 -7.11
C ILE A 206 -66.42 61.30 -7.51
N THR A 207 -66.12 60.00 -7.57
CA THR A 207 -67.09 58.96 -7.92
C THR A 207 -68.21 58.86 -6.88
N GLU A 208 -67.89 58.95 -5.59
CA GLU A 208 -68.89 58.95 -4.51
C GLU A 208 -69.76 60.21 -4.50
N GLU A 209 -69.18 61.40 -4.72
CA GLU A 209 -69.95 62.65 -4.86
C GLU A 209 -70.91 62.59 -6.06
N ILE A 210 -70.46 62.06 -7.21
CA ILE A 210 -71.31 61.86 -8.40
C ILE A 210 -72.46 60.88 -8.09
N LYS A 211 -72.19 59.77 -7.38
CA LYS A 211 -73.24 58.84 -6.94
C LYS A 211 -74.26 59.52 -6.03
N LYS A 212 -73.80 60.41 -5.14
CA LYS A 212 -74.65 61.10 -4.17
C LYS A 212 -75.55 62.16 -4.82
N GLN A 213 -75.07 62.87 -5.84
CA GLN A 213 -75.87 63.83 -6.61
C GLN A 213 -76.91 63.16 -7.53
N ARG A 214 -76.70 61.89 -7.91
CA ARG A 214 -77.65 61.12 -8.73
C ARG A 214 -78.81 60.49 -7.94
N LYS A 215 -78.82 60.64 -6.61
CA LYS A 215 -79.82 60.06 -5.71
C LYS A 215 -80.73 61.16 -5.15
#